data_AF-A0A6G9SHJ5-F1
#
_entry.id   AF-A0A6G9SHJ5-F1
#
_cell.length_a   1.000
_cell.length_b   1.000
_cell.length_c   1.000
_cell.angle_alpha   90.00
_cell.angle_beta   90.00
_cell.angle_gamma   90.00
#
_symmetry.space_group_name_H-M   'P 1'
#
loop_
_entity.id
_entity.type
_entity.pdbx_description
1 polymer ?
#
loop_
_entity_poly.entity_id
_entity_poly.type
_entity_poly.pdbx_seq_one_letter_code
_entity_poly.pdbx_strand_id
1 'polypeptide(L)' 'MKYREAARKLEALGCKELPRRGGGSHRKWFNPDTQQVTVLPDWGSRDLKLGTLRAAIRQLGVDWEVFNNT' A
#
# COMPACT_ATOMS: atom_id res chain seq x y z
N MET A 1 2.29 11.64 2.56
CA MET A 1 1.13 10.75 2.34
C MET A 1 1.02 9.83 3.53
N LYS A 2 -0.09 9.93 4.26
CA LYS A 2 -0.40 9.06 5.41
C LYS A 2 -0.82 7.68 4.93
N TYR A 3 -0.75 6.69 5.82
CA TYR A 3 -1.19 5.32 5.51
C TYR A 3 -2.61 5.28 4.92
N ARG A 4 -3.56 5.99 5.54
CA ARG A 4 -4.98 6.00 5.12
C ARG A 4 -5.17 6.51 3.68
N GLU A 5 -4.36 7.48 3.27
CA GLU A 5 -4.41 8.03 1.91
C GLU A 5 -3.86 7.00 0.91
N ALA A 6 -2.74 6.35 1.25
CA ALA A 6 -2.16 5.29 0.43
C ALA A 6 -3.11 4.08 0.31
N ALA A 7 -3.73 3.66 1.41
CA ALA A 7 -4.70 2.58 1.45
C ALA A 7 -5.90 2.85 0.52
N ARG A 8 -6.47 4.07 0.59
CA ARG A 8 -7.59 4.45 -0.28
C ARG A 8 -7.22 4.41 -1.76
N LYS A 9 -6.03 4.88 -2.13
CA LYS A 9 -5.53 4.80 -3.51
C LYS A 9 -5.32 3.35 -3.95
N LEU A 10 -4.78 2.50 -3.08
CA LEU A 10 -4.63 1.07 -3.36
C LEU A 10 -5.98 0.37 -3.58
N GLU A 11 -6.99 0.67 -2.75
CA GLU A 11 -8.36 0.15 -2.93
C GLU A 11 -8.96 0.60 -4.25
N ALA A 12 -8.78 1.87 -4.64
CA ALA A 12 -9.25 2.40 -5.92
C ALA A 12 -8.58 1.73 -7.12
N LEU A 13 -7.34 1.24 -6.96
CA LEU A 13 -6.61 0.45 -7.95
C LEU A 13 -6.91 -1.06 -7.88
N GLY A 14 -7.92 -1.47 -7.09
CA GLY A 14 -8.32 -2.87 -6.97
C GLY A 14 -7.43 -3.74 -6.08
N CYS A 15 -6.41 -3.16 -5.46
CA CYS A 15 -5.60 -3.85 -4.45
C CYS A 15 -6.43 -4.06 -3.17
N LYS A 16 -6.11 -5.12 -2.42
CA LYS A 16 -6.87 -5.54 -1.24
C LYS A 16 -5.96 -5.67 -0.02
N GLU A 17 -6.37 -5.10 1.10
CA GLU A 17 -5.72 -5.40 2.38
C GLU A 17 -6.07 -6.83 2.81
N LEU A 18 -5.06 -7.62 3.16
CA LEU A 18 -5.25 -8.98 3.65
C LEU A 18 -5.58 -8.99 5.16
N PRO A 19 -6.40 -9.95 5.64
CA PRO A 19 -6.75 -10.05 7.05
C PRO A 19 -5.54 -10.05 7.97
N ARG A 20 -5.61 -9.22 9.02
CA ARG A 20 -4.54 -9.09 10.01
C ARG A 20 -4.46 -10.36 10.86
N ARG A 21 -3.27 -10.96 10.94
CA ARG A 21 -2.97 -12.09 11.83
C ARG A 21 -2.27 -11.69 13.14
N GLY A 22 -2.02 -10.39 13.34
CA GLY A 22 -1.32 -9.88 14.52
C GLY A 22 -1.56 -8.39 14.77
N GLY A 23 -1.23 -7.95 15.99
CA GLY A 23 -1.49 -6.59 16.48
C GLY A 23 -0.58 -5.48 15.92
N GLY A 24 0.47 -5.84 15.17
CA GLY A 24 1.43 -4.88 14.62
C GLY A 24 0.82 -3.83 13.67
N SER A 25 1.55 -2.74 13.45
CA SER A 25 1.17 -1.66 12.54
C SER A 25 1.36 -2.01 11.06
N HIS A 26 2.07 -3.08 10.73
CA HIS A 26 2.25 -3.50 9.35
C HIS A 26 0.94 -4.06 8.76
N ARG A 27 0.65 -3.65 7.53
CA ARG A 27 -0.58 -3.96 6.79
C ARG A 27 -0.17 -4.63 5.49
N LYS A 28 -0.71 -5.82 5.22
CA LYS A 28 -0.37 -6.60 4.02
C LYS A 28 -1.36 -6.25 2.91
N TRP A 29 -0.85 -5.98 1.72
CA TRP A 29 -1.63 -5.67 0.54
C TRP A 29 -1.37 -6.70 -0.54
N PHE A 30 -2.43 -7.06 -1.27
CA PHE A 30 -2.41 -7.98 -2.40
C PHE A 30 -2.97 -7.28 -3.63
N ASN A 31 -2.25 -7.37 -4.75
CA ASN A 31 -2.75 -6.96 -6.05
C ASN A 31 -3.24 -8.21 -6.82
N PRO A 32 -4.55 -8.36 -7.06
CA PRO A 32 -5.07 -9.53 -7.78
C PRO A 32 -4.61 -9.59 -9.25
N ASP A 33 -4.35 -8.46 -9.89
CA ASP A 33 -4.02 -8.39 -11.31
C ASP A 33 -2.58 -8.86 -11.58
N THR A 34 -1.67 -8.56 -10.66
CA THR A 34 -0.25 -8.96 -10.77
C THR A 34 0.11 -10.15 -9.89
N GLN A 35 -0.81 -10.61 -9.04
CA GLN A 35 -0.63 -11.62 -8.00
C GLN A 35 0.50 -11.30 -7.00
N GLN A 36 0.90 -10.03 -6.88
CA GLN A 36 1.98 -9.61 -5.99
C GLN A 36 1.45 -9.14 -4.63
N VAL A 37 2.34 -9.16 -3.64
CA VAL A 37 2.06 -8.72 -2.27
C VAL A 37 3.10 -7.72 -1.80
N THR A 38 2.66 -6.77 -0.97
CA THR A 38 3.57 -5.86 -0.25
C THR A 38 3.11 -5.65 1.20
N VAL A 39 3.93 -4.95 1.97
CA VAL A 39 3.64 -4.56 3.35
C VAL A 39 3.84 -3.06 3.48
N LEU A 40 2.82 -2.35 3.97
CA LEU A 40 2.91 -0.94 4.33
C LEU A 40 2.81 -0.78 5.85
N PRO A 41 3.68 0.04 6.48
CA PRO A 41 3.54 0.34 7.90
C PRO A 41 2.45 1.39 8.11
N ASP A 42 1.54 1.15 9.05
CA ASP A 42 0.55 2.15 9.50
C ASP A 42 1.11 2.95 10.68
N TRP A 43 1.76 4.09 10.39
CA TRP A 43 2.30 5.01 11.41
C TRP A 43 1.25 5.99 11.95
N GLY A 44 -0.04 5.73 11.73
CA GLY A 44 -1.14 6.57 12.22
C GLY A 44 -1.12 7.96 11.59
N SER A 45 -0.74 8.98 12.38
CA SER A 45 -0.75 10.38 11.95
C SER A 45 0.47 10.80 11.14
N ARG A 46 1.52 9.97 11.08
CA ARG A 46 2.76 10.28 10.37
C ARG A 46 2.70 9.86 8.90
N ASP A 47 3.37 10.64 8.06
CA ASP A 47 3.55 10.31 6.66
C ASP A 47 4.48 9.11 6.48
N LEU A 48 4.13 8.27 5.50
CA LEU A 48 5.03 7.25 4.98
C LEU A 48 6.25 7.92 4.35
N LYS A 49 7.44 7.37 4.58
CA LYS A 49 8.62 7.79 3.83
C LYS A 49 8.40 7.49 2.36
N LEU A 50 8.69 8.46 1.48
CA LEU A 50 8.47 8.34 0.04
C LEU A 50 9.13 7.08 -0.55
N GLY A 51 10.36 6.77 -0.13
CA GLY A 51 11.06 5.56 -0.58
C GLY A 51 10.34 4.26 -0.17
N THR A 52 9.78 4.21 1.04
CA THR A 52 8.98 3.06 1.52
C THR A 52 7.72 2.90 0.69
N LEU A 53 7.01 4.00 0.44
CA LEU A 53 5.80 3.98 -0.36
C LEU A 53 6.09 3.55 -1.80
N ARG A 54 7.07 4.18 -2.47
CA ARG A 54 7.49 3.81 -3.84
C ARG A 54 7.91 2.35 -3.97
N ALA A 55 8.67 1.84 -3.01
CA ALA A 55 9.09 0.44 -3.00
C ALA A 55 7.88 -0.50 -2.91
N ALA A 56 6.91 -0.19 -2.04
CA ALA A 56 5.70 -0.99 -1.89
C ALA A 56 4.81 -0.97 -3.14
N ILE A 57 4.62 0.19 -3.77
CA ILE A 57 3.85 0.33 -5.02
C ILE A 57 4.52 -0.47 -6.15
N ARG A 58 5.84 -0.37 -6.29
CA ARG A 58 6.61 -1.16 -7.25
C ARG A 58 6.50 -2.66 -6.98
N GLN A 59 6.53 -3.09 -5.72
CA GLN A 59 6.32 -4.49 -5.34
C GLN A 59 4.92 -5.02 -5.66
N LEU A 60 3.90 -4.15 -5.73
CA LEU A 60 2.57 -4.55 -6.20
C LEU A 60 2.48 -4.60 -7.73
N GLY A 61 3.56 -4.29 -8.45
CA GLY A 61 3.55 -4.18 -9.91
C GLY A 61 2.73 -2.99 -10.43
N VAL A 62 2.54 -1.97 -9.59
CA VAL A 62 1.81 -0.75 -9.96
C VAL A 62 2.82 0.33 -10.35
N ASP A 63 2.54 1.07 -11.42
CA ASP A 63 3.35 2.22 -11.81
C ASP A 63 3.16 3.38 -10.82
N TRP A 64 4.25 4.11 -10.54
CA TRP A 64 4.22 5.19 -9.57
C TRP A 64 3.29 6.35 -9.99
N GLU A 65 3.27 6.71 -11.26
CA GLU A 65 2.44 7.82 -11.75
C GLU A 65 0.97 7.44 -11.74
N VAL A 66 0.63 6.20 -12.09
CA VAL A 66 -0.73 5.67 -11.95
C VAL A 66 -1.22 5.80 -10.50
N PHE A 67 -0.41 5.36 -9.53
CA PHE A 67 -0.72 5.49 -8.11
C PHE A 67 -0.81 6.95 -7.64
N ASN A 68 0.08 7.81 -8.12
CA ASN A 68 0.13 9.21 -7.71
C ASN A 68 -1.09 10.00 -8.20
N ASN A 69 -1.64 9.63 -9.36
CA ASN A 69 -2.79 10.29 -10.00
C ASN A 69 -4.17 9.69 -9.66
N THR A 70 -4.21 8.61 -8.85
CA THR A 70 -5.46 8.03 -8.32
C THR A 70 -6.02 8.85 -7.17
#